data_AF-A0A7H4M745-F1
#
_entry.id   AF-A0A7H4M745-F1
#
_cell.length_a   1.000
_cell.length_b   1.000
_cell.length_c   1.000
_cell.angle_alpha   90.00
_cell.angle_beta   90.00
_cell.angle_gamma   90.00
#
_symmetry.space_group_name_H-M   'P 1'
#
loop_
_entity.id
_entity.type
_entity.pdbx_description
1 polymer ?
#
loop_
_entity_poly.entity_id
_entity_poly.type
_entity_poly.pdbx_seq_one_letter_code
_entity_poly.pdbx_strand_id
1 'polypeptide(L)'
;MNAFNPVQFRAQFPALADAGVYLDSAATTLKPLAVIEASDQFYRLSAGNVHRSQFATARQLTERYENARERVATLINAPSGQDIVWTRGTTEAI
;
A
#
# COMPACT_ATOMS: atom_id res chain seq x y z
N MET A 1 2.55 11.67 21.66
CA MET A 1 2.90 10.38 21.04
C MET A 1 1.67 9.50 21.06
N ASN A 2 1.28 8.93 19.92
CA ASN A 2 0.26 7.88 19.91
C ASN A 2 0.92 6.59 20.37
N ALA A 3 0.38 5.96 21.41
CA ALA A 3 0.91 4.70 21.92
C ALA A 3 0.68 3.57 20.91
N PHE A 4 1.71 2.76 20.65
CA PHE A 4 1.58 1.58 19.79
C PHE A 4 0.87 0.44 20.52
N ASN A 5 -0.15 -0.15 19.88
CA ASN A 5 -0.87 -1.31 20.40
C ASN A 5 -0.59 -2.55 19.52
N PRO A 6 0.21 -3.52 19.98
CA PRO A 6 0.56 -4.71 19.21
C PRO A 6 -0.64 -5.60 18.85
N VAL A 7 -1.64 -5.69 19.73
CA VAL A 7 -2.83 -6.51 19.51
C VAL A 7 -3.69 -5.91 18.39
N GLN A 8 -3.88 -4.59 18.42
CA GLN A 8 -4.60 -3.87 17.38
C GLN A 8 -3.88 -3.95 16.03
N PHE A 9 -2.55 -3.84 16.03
CA PHE A 9 -1.74 -4.01 14.82
C PHE A 9 -1.88 -5.43 14.24
N ARG A 10 -1.73 -6.46 15.08
CA ARG A 10 -1.86 -7.88 14.69
C ARG A 10 -3.22 -8.19 14.06
N ALA A 11 -4.29 -7.58 14.57
CA ALA A 11 -5.65 -7.78 14.07
C ALA A 11 -5.85 -7.34 12.60
N GLN A 12 -4.93 -6.54 12.04
CA GLN A 12 -5.00 -6.11 10.65
C GLN A 12 -4.52 -7.15 9.63
N PHE A 13 -3.93 -8.27 10.06
CA PHE A 13 -3.30 -9.26 9.18
C PHE A 13 -4.11 -10.57 9.14
N PRO A 14 -5.06 -10.72 8.19
CA PRO A 14 -5.97 -11.87 8.16
C PRO A 14 -5.24 -13.22 7.99
N ALA A 15 -4.10 -13.23 7.29
CA ALA A 15 -3.30 -14.44 7.08
C ALA A 15 -2.77 -15.06 8.39
N LEU A 16 -2.70 -14.30 9.49
CA LEU A 16 -2.26 -14.83 10.79
C LEU A 16 -3.22 -15.86 11.40
N ALA A 17 -4.46 -15.95 10.92
CA ALA A 17 -5.39 -17.00 11.35
C ALA A 17 -4.96 -18.39 10.84
N ASP A 18 -4.29 -18.45 9.68
CA ASP A 18 -3.86 -19.68 9.00
C ASP A 18 -2.34 -19.92 9.11
N ALA A 19 -1.54 -18.86 9.13
CA ALA A 19 -0.07 -18.93 9.08
C ALA A 19 0.60 -19.51 10.34
N GLY A 20 -0.17 -19.79 11.40
CA GLY A 20 0.38 -20.25 12.68
C GLY A 20 1.40 -19.26 13.26
N VAL A 21 2.60 -19.77 13.59
CA VAL A 21 3.73 -18.96 14.07
C VAL A 21 4.60 -18.56 12.88
N TYR A 22 4.31 -17.39 12.30
CA TYR A 22 5.03 -16.87 11.14
C TYR A 22 6.30 -16.10 11.55
N LEU A 23 7.48 -16.69 11.32
CA LEU A 23 8.80 -16.14 11.67
C LEU A 23 9.72 -15.97 10.46
N ASP A 24 9.16 -15.68 9.28
CA ASP A 24 9.91 -15.52 8.02
C ASP A 24 9.66 -14.18 7.33
N SER A 25 9.35 -13.14 8.11
CA SER A 25 9.06 -11.78 7.59
C SER A 25 10.23 -11.14 6.83
N ALA A 26 11.45 -11.64 7.00
CA ALA A 26 12.64 -11.17 6.28
C ALA A 26 12.66 -11.62 4.81
N ALA A 27 12.08 -12.78 4.49
CA ALA A 27 11.90 -13.22 3.11
C ALA A 27 10.73 -12.47 2.45
N THR A 28 9.58 -12.39 3.12
CA THR A 28 8.44 -11.57 2.69
C THR A 28 7.49 -11.28 3.84
N THR A 29 6.81 -10.14 3.83
CA THR A 29 5.87 -9.76 4.89
C THR A 29 4.44 -10.20 4.59
N LEU A 30 3.66 -10.55 5.63
CA LEU A 30 2.21 -10.65 5.52
C LEU A 30 1.59 -9.28 5.19
N LYS A 31 0.41 -9.28 4.55
CA LYS A 31 -0.24 -8.05 4.09
C LYS A 31 -1.38 -7.66 5.04
N PRO A 32 -1.48 -6.38 5.45
CA PRO A 32 -2.62 -5.92 6.21
C PRO A 32 -3.86 -5.76 5.32
N LEU A 33 -5.05 -5.74 5.93
CA LEU A 33 -6.33 -5.68 5.24
C LEU A 33 -6.41 -4.51 4.24
N ALA A 34 -5.91 -3.33 4.62
CA ALA A 34 -5.92 -2.15 3.74
C ALA A 34 -5.20 -2.36 2.39
N VAL A 35 -4.14 -3.19 2.34
CA VAL A 35 -3.42 -3.50 1.09
C VAL A 35 -4.25 -4.46 0.22
N ILE A 36 -4.88 -5.44 0.87
CA ILE A 36 -5.74 -6.44 0.21
C ILE A 36 -6.95 -5.73 -0.41
N GLU A 37 -7.64 -4.90 0.36
CA GLU A 37 -8.80 -4.14 -0.09
C GLU A 37 -8.47 -3.15 -1.20
N ALA A 38 -7.34 -2.42 -1.11
CA ALA A 38 -6.93 -1.51 -2.16
C ALA A 38 -6.65 -2.23 -3.49
N SER A 39 -6.04 -3.43 -3.43
CA SER A 39 -5.77 -4.26 -4.60
C SER A 39 -7.06 -4.84 -5.19
N ASP A 40 -7.95 -5.36 -4.36
CA ASP A 40 -9.26 -5.87 -4.77
C ASP A 40 -10.10 -4.78 -5.42
N GLN A 41 -10.14 -3.57 -4.84
CA GLN A 41 -10.79 -2.40 -5.43
C GLN A 41 -10.21 -2.04 -6.80
N PHE A 42 -8.88 -2.00 -6.92
CA PHE A 42 -8.20 -1.69 -8.17
C PHE A 42 -8.57 -2.68 -9.29
N TYR A 43 -8.58 -3.99 -9.00
CA TYR A 43 -8.92 -5.00 -10.00
C TYR A 43 -10.42 -5.08 -10.32
N ARG A 44 -11.30 -4.71 -9.40
CA ARG A 44 -12.76 -4.72 -9.61
C ARG A 44 -13.29 -3.49 -10.32
N LEU A 45 -12.57 -2.37 -10.28
CA LEU A 45 -13.02 -1.13 -10.90
C LEU A 45 -12.54 -1.03 -12.35
N SER A 46 -13.42 -0.58 -13.24
CA SER A 46 -13.03 -0.25 -14.60
C SER A 46 -12.01 0.90 -14.53
N ALA A 47 -10.76 0.62 -14.91
CA ALA A 47 -9.70 1.63 -15.08
C ALA A 47 -9.94 2.50 -16.34
N GLY A 48 -11.19 2.60 -16.79
CA GLY A 48 -11.61 3.42 -17.91
C GLY A 48 -11.25 4.87 -17.65
N ASN A 49 -10.35 5.38 -18.48
CA ASN A 49 -9.91 6.76 -18.64
C ASN A 49 -9.98 7.54 -17.32
N VAL A 50 -8.88 7.56 -16.56
CA VAL A 50 -8.61 8.27 -15.28
C VAL A 50 -9.26 9.67 -15.13
N HIS A 51 -9.71 10.29 -16.23
CA HIS A 51 -10.37 11.59 -16.28
C HIS A 51 -11.87 11.62 -16.70
N ARG A 52 -12.58 10.50 -16.90
CA ARG A 52 -14.01 10.53 -17.37
C ARG A 52 -15.03 9.75 -16.53
N SER A 53 -14.64 8.92 -15.58
CA SER A 53 -15.61 8.28 -14.68
C SER A 53 -15.89 9.17 -13.46
N GLN A 54 -17.10 9.71 -13.34
CA GLN A 54 -17.54 10.55 -12.20
C GLN A 54 -17.77 9.75 -10.90
N PHE A 55 -17.34 8.49 -10.82
CA PHE A 55 -17.58 7.63 -9.66
C PHE A 55 -16.53 7.89 -8.57
N ALA A 56 -16.99 8.16 -7.34
CA ALA A 56 -16.15 8.48 -6.18
C ALA A 56 -15.03 7.44 -5.95
N THR A 57 -15.30 6.16 -6.22
CA THR A 57 -14.33 5.08 -6.03
C THR A 57 -13.18 5.10 -7.03
N ALA A 58 -13.43 5.53 -8.27
CA ALA A 58 -12.37 5.71 -9.27
C ALA A 58 -11.45 6.89 -8.91
N ARG A 59 -12.02 7.99 -8.42
CA ARG A 59 -11.25 9.16 -7.95
C ARG A 59 -10.37 8.82 -6.76
N GLN A 60 -10.87 8.05 -5.80
CA GLN A 60 -10.07 7.60 -4.65
C GLN A 60 -8.87 6.71 -5.06
N LEU A 61 -9.02 5.88 -6.09
CA LEU A 61 -7.90 5.11 -6.64
C LEU A 61 -6.87 6.02 -7.31
N THR A 62 -7.31 6.98 -8.13
CA THR A 62 -6.43 7.97 -8.75
C THR A 62 -5.67 8.78 -7.70
N GLU A 63 -6.36 9.30 -6.68
CA GLU A 63 -5.72 10.06 -5.59
C GLU A 63 -4.72 9.20 -4.82
N ARG A 64 -5.00 7.91 -4.57
CA ARG A 64 -4.04 6.98 -3.93
C ARG A 64 -2.80 6.77 -4.81
N TYR A 65 -2.98 6.67 -6.12
CA TYR A 65 -1.87 6.49 -7.07
C TYR A 65 -1.01 7.75 -7.18
N GLU A 66 -1.62 8.92 -7.35
CA GLU A 66 -0.93 10.21 -7.45
C GLU A 66 -0.15 10.54 -6.16
N ASN A 67 -0.74 10.27 -4.98
CA ASN A 67 -0.09 10.53 -3.70
C ASN A 67 0.91 9.44 -3.26
N ALA A 68 1.07 8.36 -4.02
CA ALA A 68 1.96 7.26 -3.63
C ALA A 68 3.42 7.73 -3.51
N ARG A 69 3.88 8.60 -4.43
CA ARG A 69 5.25 9.15 -4.39
C ARG A 69 5.48 10.04 -3.18
N GLU A 70 4.53 10.91 -2.86
CA GLU A 70 4.63 11.80 -1.70
C GLU A 70 4.64 11.03 -0.37
N ARG A 71 3.88 9.94 -0.28
CA ARG A 71 3.91 9.04 0.88
C ARG A 71 5.27 8.38 1.08
N VAL A 72 5.91 7.95 -0.01
CA VAL A 72 7.28 7.40 0.05
C VAL A 72 8.27 8.50 0.42
N ALA A 73 8.19 9.67 -0.20
CA ALA A 73 9.05 10.82 0.14
C ALA A 73 8.96 11.15 1.63
N THR A 74 7.74 11.19 2.20
CA THR A 74 7.54 11.40 3.65
C THR A 74 8.19 10.31 4.50
N LEU A 75 8.06 9.05 4.10
CA LEU A 75 8.62 7.91 4.84
C LEU A 75 10.15 7.98 4.94
N ILE A 76 10.83 8.37 3.86
CA ILE A 76 12.30 8.43 3.80
C ILE A 76 12.85 9.86 3.98
N ASN A 77 11.99 10.82 4.33
CA ASN A 77 12.33 12.24 4.47
C ASN A 77 13.00 12.85 3.21
N ALA A 78 12.51 12.48 2.02
CA ALA A 78 12.94 13.10 0.76
C ALA A 78 12.24 14.46 0.54
N PRO A 79 12.86 15.42 -0.18
CA PRO A 79 12.30 16.75 -0.39
C PRO A 79 10.96 16.77 -1.16
N SER A 80 10.76 15.85 -2.10
CA SER A 80 9.55 15.77 -2.92
C SER A 80 9.26 14.35 -3.41
N GLY A 81 8.00 14.05 -3.72
CA GLY A 81 7.63 12.87 -4.49
C GLY A 81 8.27 12.81 -5.89
N GLN A 82 8.74 13.93 -6.45
CA GLN A 82 9.45 13.95 -7.74
C GLN A 82 10.80 13.22 -7.68
N ASP A 83 11.40 13.11 -6.49
CA ASP A 83 12.68 12.41 -6.28
C ASP A 83 12.49 10.88 -6.18
N ILE A 84 11.25 10.40 -6.21
CA ILE A 84 10.92 8.98 -6.07
C ILE A 84 10.72 8.37 -7.45
N VAL A 85 11.49 7.33 -7.80
CA VAL A 85 11.32 6.53 -9.02
C VAL A 85 10.79 5.14 -8.65
N TRP A 86 9.78 4.65 -9.40
CA TRP A 86 9.25 3.30 -9.18
C TRP A 86 10.08 2.28 -9.95
N THR A 87 10.46 1.21 -9.27
CA THR A 87 11.09 0.02 -9.85
C THR A 87 10.32 -1.22 -9.38
N ARG A 88 10.63 -2.39 -9.95
CA ARG A 88 10.09 -3.68 -9.53
C ARG A 88 10.64 -4.17 -8.18
N GLY A 89 11.68 -3.52 -7.65
CA GLY A 89 12.31 -3.88 -6.38
C GLY A 89 13.76 -3.40 -6.27
N THR A 90 14.38 -3.67 -5.11
CA THR A 90 15.73 -3.19 -4.75
C THR A 90 16.79 -3.54 -5.78
N THR A 91 16.77 -4.74 -6.36
CA THR A 91 17.76 -5.16 -7.37
C THR A 91 17.73 -4.33 -8.65
N GLU A 92 16.57 -3.79 -9.06
CA GLU A 92 16.49 -2.92 -10.24
C GLU A 92 16.83 -1.45 -9.92
N ALA A 93 16.79 -1.07 -8.63
CA ALA A 93 17.10 0.29 -8.21
C ALA A 93 18.61 0.58 -8.09
N ILE A 94 19.45 -0.46 -8.12
CA ILE A 94 20.92 -0.39 -8.08
C ILE A 94 21.44 -0.49 -9.52
#